data_AF-A0A0G1D055-F1
#
_entry.id   AF-A0A0G1D055-F1
#
_cell.length_a   1.000
_cell.length_b   1.000
_cell.length_c   1.000
_cell.angle_alpha   90.00
_cell.angle_beta   90.00
_cell.angle_gamma   90.00
#
_symmetry.space_group_name_H-M   'P 1'
#
loop_
_entity.id
_entity.type
_entity.pdbx_description
1 polymer ?
#
loop_
_entity_poly.entity_id
_entity_poly.type
_entity_poly.pdbx_seq_one_letter_code
_entity_poly.pdbx_strand_id
1 'polypeptide(L)'
;MKKSKFVTGLIIIITLILAGVAIFTAIRLYQLRQTSVAPNVPESNPKAAGSCSLSFTLTTSTASPTATATPTATATATATATATATATATATATATATATATPTAPPNSCGGTCGSNFNCGSELVCYNGYCRNPSCTAENDCVCNGTPGPTATPPTLPQSGTDWPTMVGAGLGILVILGSILLAL
;
A
#
# COMPACT_ATOMS: atom_id res chain seq x y z
N MET A 1 -43.96 20.85 59.82
CA MET A 1 -44.06 21.05 58.35
C MET A 1 -42.82 21.67 57.68
N LYS A 2 -41.91 22.38 58.38
CA LYS A 2 -40.70 22.98 57.74
C LYS A 2 -39.58 21.98 57.42
N LYS A 3 -39.41 20.92 58.21
CA LYS A 3 -38.32 19.91 58.04
C LYS A 3 -38.42 19.13 56.73
N SER A 4 -39.61 18.75 56.27
CA SER A 4 -39.77 18.00 55.01
C SER A 4 -39.39 18.85 53.79
N LYS A 5 -39.74 20.15 53.77
CA LYS A 5 -39.35 21.04 52.67
C LYS A 5 -37.85 21.30 52.61
N PHE A 6 -37.18 21.31 53.76
CA PHE A 6 -35.71 21.41 53.83
C PHE A 6 -35.03 20.14 53.31
N VAL A 7 -35.55 18.97 53.69
CA VAL A 7 -35.03 17.67 53.19
C VAL A 7 -35.23 17.55 51.68
N THR A 8 -36.40 17.92 51.15
CA THR A 8 -36.65 17.91 49.69
C THR A 8 -35.72 18.88 48.95
N GLY A 9 -35.52 20.09 49.48
CA GLY A 9 -34.58 21.06 48.90
C GLY A 9 -33.14 20.53 48.87
N LEU A 10 -32.70 19.90 49.96
CA LEU A 10 -31.36 19.29 50.05
C LEU A 10 -31.18 18.18 49.00
N ILE A 11 -32.18 17.32 48.82
CA ILE A 11 -32.14 16.24 47.81
C ILE A 11 -31.99 16.82 46.40
N ILE A 12 -32.75 17.87 46.05
CA ILE A 12 -32.69 18.51 44.73
C ILE A 12 -31.32 19.14 44.47
N ILE A 13 -30.72 19.77 45.50
CA ILE A 13 -29.38 20.36 45.37
C ILE A 13 -28.33 19.27 45.13
N ILE A 14 -28.39 18.17 45.87
CA ILE A 14 -27.45 17.06 45.72
C ILE A 14 -27.56 16.42 44.33
N THR A 15 -28.78 16.22 43.81
CA THR A 15 -28.97 15.64 42.46
C THR A 15 -28.44 16.56 41.36
N LEU A 16 -28.63 17.88 41.46
CA LEU A 16 -28.07 18.84 40.51
C LEU A 16 -26.53 18.84 40.52
N ILE A 17 -25.91 18.74 41.69
CA ILE A 17 -24.45 18.66 41.82
C ILE A 17 -23.92 17.38 41.16
N LEU A 18 -24.54 16.23 41.45
CA LEU A 18 -24.14 14.95 40.87
C LEU A 18 -24.32 14.93 39.34
N ALA A 19 -25.40 15.50 38.82
CA ALA A 19 -25.62 15.65 37.38
C ALA A 19 -24.54 16.53 36.73
N GLY A 20 -24.17 17.64 37.36
CA GLY A 20 -23.10 18.53 36.88
C GLY A 20 -21.74 17.83 36.79
N VAL A 21 -21.37 17.06 37.81
CA VAL A 21 -20.11 16.28 37.80
C VAL A 21 -20.11 15.23 36.69
N ALA A 22 -21.22 14.53 36.47
CA ALA A 22 -21.35 13.53 35.41
C ALA A 22 -21.23 14.14 34.00
N ILE A 23 -21.84 15.30 33.76
CA ILE A 23 -21.74 15.99 32.47
C ILE A 23 -20.30 16.48 32.23
N PHE A 24 -19.66 17.05 33.25
CA PHE A 24 -18.28 17.52 33.13
C PHE A 24 -17.29 16.39 32.82
N THR A 25 -17.42 15.24 33.50
CA THR A 25 -16.56 14.08 33.23
C THR A 25 -16.81 13.51 31.84
N ALA A 26 -18.07 13.44 31.38
CA ALA A 26 -18.41 13.01 30.04
C ALA A 26 -17.81 13.93 28.96
N ILE A 27 -17.94 15.25 29.10
CA ILE A 27 -17.35 16.22 28.17
C ILE A 27 -15.82 16.09 28.14
N ARG A 28 -15.18 15.98 29.31
CA ARG A 28 -13.72 15.82 29.40
C ARG A 28 -13.25 14.55 28.68
N LEU A 29 -13.94 13.43 28.87
CA LEU A 29 -13.64 12.17 28.17
C LEU A 29 -13.88 12.25 26.66
N TYR A 30 -14.92 12.97 26.22
CA TYR A 30 -15.20 13.18 24.81
C TYR A 30 -14.12 14.04 24.13
N GLN A 31 -13.68 15.11 24.80
CA GLN A 31 -12.59 15.95 24.31
C GLN A 31 -11.26 15.17 24.24
N LEU A 32 -10.96 14.31 25.24
CA LEU A 32 -9.77 13.45 25.23
C LEU A 32 -9.78 12.39 24.13
N ARG A 33 -10.94 11.89 23.70
CA ARG A 33 -11.03 10.96 22.56
C ARG A 33 -10.77 11.63 21.21
N GLN A 34 -11.03 12.92 21.06
CA GLN A 34 -10.83 13.62 19.79
C GLN A 34 -9.36 13.96 19.52
N THR A 35 -8.55 14.11 20.57
CA THR A 35 -7.10 14.07 20.43
C THR A 35 -6.68 12.62 20.30
N SER A 36 -6.39 12.16 19.08
CA SER A 36 -5.86 10.83 18.81
C SER A 36 -4.52 10.64 19.52
N VAL A 37 -4.55 10.26 20.79
CA VAL A 37 -3.38 9.84 21.53
C VAL A 37 -3.24 8.35 21.27
N ALA A 38 -2.38 8.03 20.29
CA ALA A 38 -1.88 6.67 20.11
C ALA A 38 -1.42 6.17 21.49
N PRO A 39 -2.07 5.12 22.03
CA PRO A 39 -1.59 4.51 23.25
C PRO A 39 -0.22 3.93 22.95
N ASN A 40 0.82 4.51 23.56
CA ASN A 40 2.08 3.83 23.87
C ASN A 40 2.82 3.11 22.73
N VAL A 41 2.71 3.54 21.47
CA VAL A 41 3.76 3.21 20.49
C VAL A 41 4.93 4.15 20.79
N PRO A 42 6.09 3.65 21.24
CA PRO A 42 7.26 4.50 21.40
C PRO A 42 7.53 5.16 20.06
N GLU A 43 7.63 6.49 20.04
CA GLU A 43 8.20 7.21 18.92
C GLU A 43 9.49 6.50 18.55
N SER A 44 9.58 6.02 17.31
CA SER A 44 10.84 5.61 16.73
C SER A 44 11.72 6.85 16.76
N ASN A 45 12.58 6.92 17.76
CA ASN A 45 13.66 7.86 17.82
C ASN A 45 14.79 7.23 17.01
N PRO A 46 15.01 7.54 15.71
CA PRO A 46 16.16 7.05 14.98
C PRO A 46 17.40 7.78 15.50
N LYS A 47 17.82 7.48 16.73
CA LYS A 47 19.13 7.85 17.23
C LYS A 47 20.14 6.79 16.79
N ALA A 48 20.26 6.63 15.48
CA ALA A 48 21.38 5.95 14.84
C ALA A 48 22.06 6.92 13.86
N ALA A 49 22.45 8.08 14.38
CA ALA A 49 23.62 8.80 13.88
C ALA A 49 24.87 8.01 14.32
N GLY A 50 25.05 6.84 13.70
CA GLY A 50 26.21 5.99 13.83
C GLY A 50 26.39 5.36 12.47
N SER A 51 27.42 5.82 11.76
CA SER A 51 27.80 5.39 10.41
C SER A 51 28.15 3.91 10.36
N CYS A 52 27.15 3.04 10.44
CA CYS A 52 27.27 1.64 10.08
C CYS A 52 26.87 1.50 8.61
N SER A 53 27.87 1.40 7.74
CA SER A 53 27.68 0.94 6.37
C SER A 53 27.38 -0.56 6.41
N LEU A 54 26.11 -0.92 6.22
CA LEU A 54 25.72 -2.30 6.01
C LEU A 54 25.88 -2.61 4.52
N SER A 55 27.04 -3.13 4.13
CA SER A 55 27.24 -3.71 2.81
C SER A 55 26.77 -5.17 2.83
N PHE A 56 25.71 -5.49 2.10
CA PHE A 56 25.33 -6.85 1.81
C PHE A 56 25.56 -7.09 0.31
N THR A 57 26.40 -8.07 -0.01
CA THR A 57 26.73 -8.44 -1.38
C THR A 57 25.65 -9.39 -1.88
N LEU A 58 24.72 -8.90 -2.72
CA LEU A 58 23.83 -9.80 -3.46
C LEU A 58 24.65 -10.50 -4.54
N THR A 59 25.07 -11.73 -4.28
CA THR A 59 25.49 -12.65 -5.34
C THR A 59 24.24 -13.17 -6.03
N THR A 60 23.71 -12.39 -6.97
CA THR A 60 22.71 -12.87 -7.91
C THR A 60 23.40 -13.90 -8.80
N SER A 61 23.09 -15.19 -8.59
CA SER A 61 23.51 -16.26 -9.49
C SER A 61 22.78 -16.08 -10.81
N THR A 62 23.35 -15.28 -11.71
CA THR A 62 22.91 -15.16 -13.09
C THR A 62 23.10 -16.52 -13.75
N ALA A 63 22.03 -17.31 -13.85
CA ALA A 63 22.00 -18.49 -14.69
C ALA A 63 22.31 -18.02 -16.12
N SER A 64 23.52 -18.34 -16.59
CA SER A 64 23.91 -18.16 -17.98
C SER A 64 22.95 -19.00 -18.84
N PRO A 65 22.22 -18.41 -19.80
CA PRO A 65 21.37 -19.19 -20.68
C PRO A 65 22.27 -20.11 -21.52
N THR A 66 22.27 -21.40 -21.20
CA THR A 66 22.89 -22.44 -22.02
C THR A 66 22.24 -22.37 -23.40
N ALA A 67 23.03 -22.01 -24.41
CA ALA A 67 22.59 -22.01 -25.79
C ALA A 67 22.19 -23.43 -26.20
N THR A 68 20.88 -23.68 -26.29
CA THR A 68 20.31 -24.89 -26.88
C THR A 68 20.76 -24.97 -28.33
N ALA A 69 21.54 -25.99 -28.67
CA ALA A 69 21.98 -26.24 -30.04
C ALA A 69 20.75 -26.50 -30.94
N THR A 70 20.63 -25.66 -31.97
CA THR A 70 19.62 -25.72 -33.04
C THR A 70 19.72 -27.04 -33.83
N PRO A 71 18.59 -27.68 -34.21
CA PRO A 71 18.59 -28.96 -34.88
C PRO A 71 19.30 -28.91 -36.24
N THR A 72 20.17 -29.90 -36.47
CA THR A 72 20.82 -30.22 -37.74
C THR A 72 19.78 -30.51 -38.81
N ALA A 73 19.67 -29.64 -39.81
CA ALA A 73 18.91 -29.93 -41.03
C ALA A 73 19.70 -30.94 -41.88
N THR A 74 19.26 -32.20 -41.85
CA THR A 74 19.74 -33.24 -42.77
C THR A 74 19.18 -32.97 -44.17
N ALA A 75 20.02 -32.47 -45.08
CA ALA A 75 19.70 -32.42 -46.49
C ALA A 75 20.08 -33.75 -47.16
N THR A 76 19.09 -34.62 -47.35
CA THR A 76 19.22 -35.81 -48.21
C THR A 76 19.02 -35.37 -49.66
N ALA A 77 20.11 -35.23 -50.41
CA ALA A 77 20.08 -35.08 -51.87
C ALA A 77 20.43 -36.44 -52.51
N THR A 78 19.41 -37.17 -52.97
CA THR A 78 19.59 -38.32 -53.87
C THR A 78 19.55 -37.79 -55.30
N ALA A 79 20.72 -37.66 -55.94
CA ALA A 79 20.83 -37.37 -57.37
C ALA A 79 21.00 -38.68 -58.15
N THR A 80 19.99 -39.04 -58.95
CA THR A 80 20.13 -40.04 -60.02
C THR A 80 20.47 -39.28 -61.30
N ALA A 81 21.66 -39.55 -61.85
CA ALA A 81 22.19 -38.88 -63.03
C ALA A 81 21.65 -39.49 -64.33
N THR A 82 21.16 -38.64 -65.25
CA THR A 82 21.18 -38.93 -66.70
C THR A 82 21.36 -37.65 -67.53
N ALA A 83 22.57 -37.52 -68.08
CA ALA A 83 22.96 -36.98 -69.39
C ALA A 83 22.63 -35.54 -69.86
N THR A 84 23.72 -34.80 -70.10
CA THR A 84 24.05 -34.00 -71.31
C THR A 84 23.62 -32.52 -71.41
N ALA A 85 24.68 -31.71 -71.56
CA ALA A 85 24.81 -30.41 -72.23
C ALA A 85 24.47 -29.08 -71.51
N THR A 86 25.56 -28.34 -71.26
CA THR A 86 25.78 -26.91 -71.58
C THR A 86 25.29 -25.82 -70.62
N ALA A 87 26.32 -25.14 -70.08
CA ALA A 87 26.43 -23.75 -69.64
C ALA A 87 25.56 -23.22 -68.48
N THR A 88 26.30 -22.90 -67.40
CA THR A 88 26.28 -21.60 -66.72
C THR A 88 24.95 -21.14 -66.12
N ALA A 89 24.79 -21.41 -64.82
CA ALA A 89 24.42 -20.38 -63.86
C ALA A 89 25.13 -20.70 -62.55
N THR A 90 26.23 -19.99 -62.28
CA THR A 90 26.87 -19.96 -60.97
C THR A 90 25.86 -19.36 -60.00
N ALA A 91 25.16 -20.20 -59.24
CA ALA A 91 24.33 -19.76 -58.13
C ALA A 91 25.27 -19.27 -57.03
N THR A 92 25.52 -17.95 -57.03
CA THR A 92 26.19 -17.27 -55.93
C THR A 92 25.33 -17.45 -54.69
N ALA A 93 25.73 -18.37 -53.81
CA ALA A 93 25.14 -18.50 -52.48
C ALA A 93 25.46 -17.21 -51.72
N THR A 94 24.50 -16.31 -51.66
CA THR A 94 24.57 -15.12 -50.82
C THR A 94 24.67 -15.59 -49.37
N ALA A 95 25.88 -15.54 -48.81
CA ALA A 95 26.10 -15.79 -47.40
C ALA A 95 25.31 -14.73 -46.62
N THR A 96 24.18 -15.13 -46.03
CA THR A 96 23.42 -14.29 -45.12
C THR A 96 24.33 -13.94 -43.95
N ALA A 97 24.77 -12.68 -43.89
CA ALA A 97 25.56 -12.17 -42.79
C ALA A 97 24.77 -12.40 -41.50
N THR A 98 25.26 -13.32 -40.68
CA THR A 98 24.71 -13.56 -39.36
C THR A 98 25.07 -12.34 -38.54
N ALA A 99 24.07 -11.53 -38.18
CA ALA A 99 24.28 -10.35 -37.36
C ALA A 99 24.89 -10.80 -36.02
N THR A 100 26.16 -10.50 -35.84
CA THR A 100 26.87 -10.69 -34.59
C THR A 100 26.14 -9.89 -33.52
N ALA A 101 25.60 -10.56 -32.51
CA ALA A 101 24.96 -9.90 -31.39
C ALA A 101 25.99 -9.01 -30.69
N THR A 102 25.80 -7.69 -30.79
CA THR A 102 26.60 -6.70 -30.06
C THR A 102 26.52 -7.01 -28.57
N PRO A 103 27.63 -7.01 -27.81
CA PRO A 103 27.60 -7.23 -26.38
C PRO A 103 26.69 -6.18 -25.72
N THR A 104 25.55 -6.62 -25.23
CA THR A 104 24.60 -5.76 -24.53
C THR A 104 25.24 -5.34 -23.21
N ALA A 105 25.46 -4.04 -23.03
CA ALA A 105 25.89 -3.46 -21.77
C ALA A 105 24.93 -3.89 -20.63
N PRO A 106 25.41 -4.01 -19.39
CA PRO A 106 24.54 -4.33 -18.26
C PRO A 106 23.36 -3.36 -18.20
N PRO A 107 22.15 -3.84 -17.90
CA PRO A 107 20.96 -3.01 -17.91
C PRO A 107 21.06 -1.91 -16.84
N ASN A 108 20.64 -0.70 -17.21
CA ASN A 108 20.70 0.47 -16.36
C ASN A 108 19.64 0.39 -15.25
N SER A 109 20.03 0.83 -14.05
CA SER A 109 19.12 0.93 -12.90
C SER A 109 18.16 2.11 -13.04
N CYS A 110 17.28 2.29 -12.04
CA CYS A 110 16.38 3.44 -11.97
C CYS A 110 17.10 4.77 -12.23
N GLY A 111 16.51 5.62 -13.06
CA GLY A 111 17.05 6.94 -13.39
C GLY A 111 18.25 6.92 -14.35
N GLY A 112 18.73 5.74 -14.75
CA GLY A 112 19.73 5.62 -15.80
C GLY A 112 19.16 5.97 -17.18
N THR A 113 20.02 6.45 -18.09
CA THR A 113 19.61 6.79 -19.46
C THR A 113 19.30 5.54 -20.28
N CYS A 114 18.29 5.60 -21.15
CA CYS A 114 17.91 4.47 -21.99
C CYS A 114 17.56 4.93 -23.42
N GLY A 115 17.89 4.08 -24.39
CA GLY A 115 17.40 4.21 -25.77
C GLY A 115 16.18 3.32 -26.06
N SER A 116 16.02 2.24 -25.28
CA SER A 116 14.91 1.29 -25.39
C SER A 116 14.67 0.60 -24.04
N ASN A 117 13.54 -0.10 -23.88
CA ASN A 117 13.21 -0.82 -22.65
C ASN A 117 14.24 -1.92 -22.31
N PHE A 118 14.93 -2.49 -23.31
CA PHE A 118 15.97 -3.51 -23.08
C PHE A 118 17.22 -2.96 -22.40
N ASN A 119 17.42 -1.64 -22.43
CA ASN A 119 18.53 -1.00 -21.73
C ASN A 119 18.26 -0.82 -20.22
N CYS A 120 17.04 -1.10 -19.76
CA CYS A 120 16.65 -0.94 -18.36
C CYS A 120 16.65 -2.29 -17.63
N GLY A 121 16.86 -2.24 -16.31
CA GLY A 121 16.74 -3.42 -15.44
C GLY A 121 15.39 -4.11 -15.59
N SER A 122 15.33 -5.39 -15.21
CA SER A 122 14.05 -6.12 -15.14
C SER A 122 13.04 -5.30 -14.35
N GLU A 123 11.83 -5.14 -14.90
CA GLU A 123 10.70 -4.37 -14.32
C GLU A 123 10.71 -2.84 -14.56
N LEU A 124 11.70 -2.29 -15.28
CA LEU A 124 11.75 -0.87 -15.64
C LEU A 124 11.44 -0.64 -17.12
N VAL A 125 10.80 0.49 -17.44
CA VAL A 125 10.48 0.91 -18.82
C VAL A 125 11.26 2.16 -19.19
N CYS A 126 11.62 2.31 -20.46
CA CYS A 126 12.29 3.50 -20.93
C CYS A 126 11.25 4.60 -21.18
N TYR A 127 11.24 5.62 -20.32
CA TYR A 127 10.33 6.74 -20.40
C TYR A 127 11.11 8.05 -20.49
N ASN A 128 10.90 8.78 -21.59
CA ASN A 128 11.54 10.07 -21.86
C ASN A 128 13.09 10.01 -21.82
N GLY A 129 13.67 8.88 -22.26
CA GLY A 129 15.11 8.65 -22.27
C GLY A 129 15.71 8.18 -20.95
N TYR A 130 14.89 7.90 -19.93
CA TYR A 130 15.33 7.39 -18.62
C TYR A 130 14.55 6.14 -18.19
N CYS A 131 15.21 5.23 -17.48
CA CYS A 131 14.58 4.03 -16.92
C CYS A 131 13.70 4.38 -15.73
N ARG A 132 12.39 4.10 -15.83
CA ARG A 132 11.39 4.41 -14.81
C ARG A 132 10.53 3.20 -14.49
N ASN A 133 9.90 3.23 -13.32
CA ASN A 133 8.94 2.21 -12.94
C ASN A 133 7.65 2.39 -13.78
N PRO A 134 7.15 1.34 -14.46
CA PRO A 134 5.94 1.42 -15.28
C PRO A 134 4.70 1.86 -14.49
N SER A 135 4.64 1.60 -13.18
CA SER A 135 3.52 2.01 -12.33
C SER A 135 3.54 3.49 -11.94
N CYS A 136 4.66 4.19 -12.13
CA CYS A 136 4.82 5.61 -11.79
C CYS A 136 5.89 6.27 -12.68
N THR A 137 5.61 6.39 -13.97
CA THR A 137 6.54 6.99 -14.93
C THR A 137 6.78 8.50 -14.72
N ALA A 138 5.99 9.15 -13.87
CA ALA A 138 6.19 10.54 -13.47
C ALA A 138 7.28 10.71 -12.40
N GLU A 139 7.59 9.64 -11.64
CA GLU A 139 8.52 9.71 -10.52
C GLU A 139 9.97 9.43 -10.96
N ASN A 140 10.90 10.14 -10.31
CA ASN A 140 12.33 10.07 -10.65
C ASN A 140 13.13 9.05 -9.85
N ASP A 141 12.59 8.60 -8.73
CA ASP A 141 13.22 7.64 -7.81
C ASP A 141 12.80 6.18 -8.07
N CYS A 142 11.90 5.94 -9.04
CA CYS A 142 11.28 4.65 -9.36
C CYS A 142 10.60 3.96 -8.17
N VAL A 143 10.46 4.68 -7.06
CA VAL A 143 9.65 4.27 -5.94
C VAL A 143 8.30 4.90 -6.20
N CYS A 144 7.34 4.07 -6.56
CA CYS A 144 5.97 4.56 -6.64
C CYS A 144 5.54 4.85 -5.20
N ASN A 145 5.72 6.10 -4.77
CA ASN A 145 5.19 6.63 -3.52
C ASN A 145 3.68 6.85 -3.66
N GLY A 146 3.03 5.79 -4.10
CA GLY A 146 1.69 5.69 -4.62
C GLY A 146 1.19 4.30 -4.29
N THR A 147 1.22 3.95 -3.01
CA THR A 147 -0.04 3.52 -2.45
C THR A 147 -0.61 4.74 -1.72
N PRO A 148 -1.71 5.36 -2.18
CA PRO A 148 -2.82 5.46 -1.25
C PRO A 148 -3.09 4.02 -0.83
N GLY A 149 -2.37 3.55 0.20
CA GLY A 149 -2.74 2.30 0.87
C GLY A 149 -4.23 2.42 1.09
N PRO A 150 -5.03 1.40 0.68
CA PRO A 150 -6.48 1.55 0.50
C PRO A 150 -6.95 2.41 1.64
N THR A 151 -7.37 3.66 1.35
CA THR A 151 -7.66 4.68 2.38
C THR A 151 -8.35 3.90 3.46
N ALA A 152 -7.66 3.67 4.58
CA ALA A 152 -8.10 2.61 5.49
C ALA A 152 -9.55 2.97 5.74
N THR A 153 -10.48 2.17 5.21
CA THR A 153 -11.89 2.33 5.52
C THR A 153 -11.82 2.31 7.02
N PRO A 154 -12.08 3.46 7.69
CA PRO A 154 -11.77 3.58 9.10
C PRO A 154 -12.36 2.34 9.71
N PRO A 155 -11.57 1.51 10.43
CA PRO A 155 -12.08 0.25 10.94
C PRO A 155 -13.41 0.62 11.56
N THR A 156 -14.51 0.07 11.03
CA THR A 156 -15.83 0.32 11.60
C THR A 156 -15.69 -0.20 13.00
N LEU A 157 -15.38 0.69 13.93
CA LEU A 157 -15.27 0.35 15.33
C LEU A 157 -16.58 -0.36 15.62
N PRO A 158 -16.57 -1.51 16.31
CA PRO A 158 -17.82 -2.06 16.81
C PRO A 158 -18.52 -0.89 17.48
N GLN A 159 -19.70 -0.55 16.97
CA GLN A 159 -20.51 0.56 17.44
C GLN A 159 -20.80 0.28 18.91
N SER A 160 -19.90 0.73 19.78
CA SER A 160 -19.95 0.42 21.19
C SER A 160 -21.03 1.30 21.78
N GLY A 161 -22.25 0.78 21.76
CA GLY A 161 -23.24 0.94 22.81
C GLY A 161 -23.55 2.38 23.19
N THR A 162 -24.20 3.10 22.29
CA THR A 162 -25.35 3.90 22.73
C THR A 162 -26.50 3.49 21.84
N ASP A 163 -26.92 2.23 21.99
CA ASP A 163 -28.10 1.74 21.31
C ASP A 163 -29.28 2.63 21.71
N TRP A 164 -30.06 3.06 20.71
CA TRP A 164 -31.33 3.78 20.84
C TRP A 164 -32.19 3.41 22.08
N PRO A 165 -32.26 2.14 22.53
CA PRO A 165 -32.89 1.77 23.80
C PRO A 165 -32.38 2.50 25.07
N THR A 166 -31.11 2.87 25.18
CA THR A 166 -30.62 3.64 26.35
C THR A 166 -31.11 5.09 26.35
N MET A 167 -31.23 5.70 25.17
CA MET A 167 -31.74 7.07 25.05
C MET A 167 -33.26 7.13 25.29
N VAL A 168 -34.00 6.11 24.82
CA VAL A 168 -35.43 5.94 25.12
C VAL A 168 -35.66 5.58 26.59
N GLY A 169 -34.82 4.72 27.17
CA GLY A 169 -34.89 4.33 28.59
C GLY A 169 -34.61 5.48 29.55
N ALA A 170 -33.60 6.31 29.26
CA ALA A 170 -33.32 7.52 30.04
C ALA A 170 -34.45 8.57 29.92
N GLY A 171 -35.00 8.75 28.72
CA GLY A 171 -36.11 9.67 28.48
C GLY A 171 -37.39 9.27 29.23
N LEU A 172 -37.77 8.00 29.19
CA LEU A 172 -38.92 7.48 29.94
C LEU A 172 -38.69 7.55 31.46
N GLY A 173 -37.48 7.26 31.92
CA GLY A 173 -37.13 7.38 33.35
C GLY A 173 -37.35 8.80 33.89
N ILE A 174 -36.93 9.81 33.15
CA ILE A 174 -37.13 11.22 33.53
C ILE A 174 -38.61 11.60 33.55
N LEU A 175 -39.41 11.14 32.57
CA LEU A 175 -40.84 11.39 32.55
C LEU A 175 -41.59 10.74 33.72
N VAL A 176 -41.22 9.53 34.11
CA VAL A 176 -41.81 8.84 35.27
C VAL A 176 -41.46 9.56 36.57
N ILE A 177 -40.22 10.05 36.72
CA ILE A 177 -39.80 10.80 37.91
C ILE A 177 -40.54 12.15 37.98
N LEU A 178 -40.64 12.88 36.88
CA LEU A 178 -41.39 14.15 36.85
C LEU A 178 -42.89 13.93 37.10
N GLY A 179 -43.49 12.88 36.53
CA GLY A 179 -44.89 12.53 36.75
C GLY A 179 -45.18 12.15 38.20
N SER A 180 -44.29 11.41 38.86
CA SER A 180 -44.45 11.04 40.27
C SER A 180 -44.26 12.22 41.23
N ILE A 181 -43.38 13.18 40.90
CA ILE A 181 -43.26 14.44 41.66
C ILE A 181 -44.52 15.30 41.49
N LEU A 182 -45.07 15.40 40.28
CA LEU A 182 -46.29 16.17 40.01
C LEU A 182 -47.51 15.58 40.73
N LEU A 183 -47.59 14.26 40.85
CA LEU A 183 -48.68 13.57 41.55
C LEU A 183 -48.59 13.69 43.09
N ALA A 184 -47.38 13.94 43.61
CA ALA A 184 -47.12 14.04 45.05
C ALA A 184 -47.25 15.47 45.61
N LEU A 185 -47.46 16.47 44.75
CA LEU A 185 -47.71 17.87 45.09
C LEU A 185 -49.20 18.18 45.13
#